data_AF-A7EHW0-F1
#
_entry.id   AF-A7EHW0-F1
#
_cell.length_a   1.000
_cell.length_b   1.000
_cell.length_c   1.000
_cell.angle_alpha   90.00
_cell.angle_beta   90.00
_cell.angle_gamma   90.00
#
_symmetry.space_group_name_H-M   'P 1'
#
loop_
_entity.id
_entity.type
_entity.pdbx_description
1 polymer ?
#
loop_
_entity_poly.entity_id
_entity_poly.type
_entity_poly.pdbx_seq_one_letter_code
_entity_poly.pdbx_strand_id
1 'polypeptide(L)'
;MASDLDVAPHFPAPLQYLTNPYIPKYQAEGEVYFSSICSHSNVSLFLSKNMLDVMSQLSVLTVTIIREREKMNPTSKTQLLRGDQSFAGLCVYPILSVLLKIQNQIHNKTEELCRIGALLFIAQVKRWCGVIPVITKVLMAKLRRLLKNECSVWDVRVKKLRLWTLVMAGCTATTDDERAWVIETVKRDISDWTELENVKKMWWIDELFQVGLSNIEEEIHLFQEIDP
;
A
#
# COMPACT_ATOMS: atom_id res chain seq x y z
N MET A 1 -15.79 -15.02 -5.08
CA MET A 1 -15.45 -15.57 -6.41
C MET A 1 -13.96 -15.39 -6.61
N ALA A 2 -13.21 -16.50 -6.72
CA ALA A 2 -11.79 -16.43 -7.04
C ALA A 2 -11.64 -15.85 -8.46
N SER A 3 -10.71 -14.92 -8.61
CA SER A 3 -10.38 -14.31 -9.88
C SER A 3 -9.68 -15.31 -10.79
N ASP A 4 -10.19 -15.57 -12.00
CA ASP A 4 -9.56 -16.43 -13.02
C ASP A 4 -8.13 -16.01 -13.44
N LEU A 5 -7.65 -14.87 -12.94
CA LEU A 5 -6.29 -14.37 -13.18
C LEU A 5 -5.26 -14.85 -12.15
N ASP A 6 -5.67 -15.65 -11.16
CA ASP A 6 -4.84 -15.93 -9.99
C ASP A 6 -4.53 -17.40 -9.78
N VAL A 7 -3.27 -17.75 -10.01
CA VAL A 7 -2.69 -19.01 -9.58
C VAL A 7 -2.07 -18.79 -8.20
N ALA A 8 -2.48 -19.59 -7.22
CA ALA A 8 -1.88 -19.55 -5.89
C ALA A 8 -0.36 -19.82 -6.01
N PRO A 9 0.50 -18.96 -5.43
CA PRO A 9 1.93 -19.21 -5.46
C PRO A 9 2.25 -20.47 -4.65
N HIS A 10 2.92 -21.44 -5.29
CA HIS A 10 3.36 -22.69 -4.65
C HIS A 10 4.75 -22.55 -4.01
N PHE A 11 5.24 -21.32 -3.84
CA PHE A 11 6.58 -21.10 -3.31
C PHE A 11 6.62 -21.39 -1.80
N PRO A 12 7.69 -22.04 -1.31
CA PRO A 12 7.90 -22.15 0.13
C PRO A 12 7.98 -20.76 0.76
N ALA A 13 7.60 -20.66 2.04
CA ALA A 13 7.80 -19.40 2.76
C ALA A 13 9.29 -19.01 2.71
N PRO A 14 9.63 -17.70 2.65
CA PRO A 14 11.02 -17.27 2.70
C PRO A 14 11.70 -17.89 3.93
N LEU A 15 12.76 -18.65 3.71
CA LEU A 15 13.53 -19.27 4.79
C LEU A 15 14.34 -18.17 5.48
N GLN A 16 13.97 -17.83 6.72
CA GLN A 16 14.72 -16.89 7.55
C GLN A 16 15.90 -17.61 8.19
N TYR A 17 16.98 -17.79 7.43
CA TYR A 17 18.26 -18.29 7.97
C TYR A 17 18.98 -17.25 8.84
N LEU A 18 18.55 -15.99 8.77
CA LEU A 18 19.16 -14.85 9.45
C LEU A 18 18.13 -14.20 10.37
N THR A 19 18.56 -13.90 11.59
CA THR A 19 17.78 -13.10 12.54
C THR A 19 17.52 -11.73 11.93
N ASN A 20 16.26 -11.30 11.86
CA ASN A 20 15.92 -9.95 11.39
C ASN A 20 16.34 -8.92 12.46
N PRO A 21 17.33 -8.05 12.20
CA PRO A 21 17.83 -7.10 13.20
C PRO A 21 16.95 -5.83 13.30
N TYR A 22 16.02 -5.63 12.37
CA TYR A 22 15.25 -4.39 12.23
C TYR A 22 13.89 -4.47 12.93
N ILE A 23 13.09 -5.50 12.60
CA ILE A 23 11.69 -5.59 13.04
C ILE A 23 11.55 -5.62 14.57
N PRO A 24 12.31 -6.42 15.34
CA PRO A 24 12.16 -6.47 16.80
C PRO A 24 12.40 -5.11 17.49
N LYS A 25 13.23 -4.25 16.90
CA LYS A 25 13.60 -2.94 17.45
C LYS A 25 12.45 -1.94 17.43
N TYR A 26 11.54 -2.06 16.45
CA TYR A 26 10.45 -1.11 16.22
C TYR A 26 9.06 -1.73 16.39
N GLN A 27 8.99 -2.95 16.91
CA GLN A 27 7.73 -3.69 17.08
C GLN A 27 6.69 -2.88 17.87
N ALA A 28 7.07 -2.38 19.05
CA ALA A 28 6.17 -1.62 19.92
C ALA A 28 5.68 -0.32 19.26
N GLU A 29 6.56 0.43 18.59
CA GLU A 29 6.17 1.64 17.86
C GLU A 29 5.23 1.31 16.67
N GLY A 30 5.49 0.20 15.97
CA GLY A 30 4.64 -0.30 14.90
C GLY A 30 3.23 -0.70 15.38
N GLU A 31 3.11 -1.30 16.57
CA GLU A 31 1.83 -1.64 17.19
C GLU A 31 1.03 -0.39 17.60
N VAL A 32 1.71 0.62 18.14
CA VAL A 32 1.11 1.93 18.44
C VAL A 32 0.63 2.59 17.16
N TYR A 33 1.45 2.57 16.10
CA TYR A 33 1.09 3.11 14.79
C TYR A 33 -0.12 2.39 14.19
N PHE A 34 -0.16 1.05 14.25
CA PHE A 34 -1.31 0.25 13.81
C PHE A 34 -2.59 0.61 14.59
N SER A 35 -2.49 0.76 15.91
CA SER A 35 -3.61 1.13 16.76
C SER A 35 -4.15 2.52 16.38
N SER A 36 -3.26 3.48 16.11
CA SER A 36 -3.62 4.82 15.64
C SER A 36 -4.39 4.78 14.32
N ILE A 37 -3.93 3.98 13.35
CA ILE A 37 -4.62 3.78 12.07
C ILE A 37 -6.00 3.17 12.30
N CYS A 38 -6.11 2.15 13.15
CA CYS A 38 -7.39 1.50 13.45
C CYS A 38 -8.41 2.48 14.04
N SER A 39 -7.98 3.31 15.00
CA SER A 39 -8.83 4.36 15.59
C SER A 39 -9.25 5.42 14.56
N HIS A 40 -8.40 5.74 13.59
CA HIS A 40 -8.71 6.77 12.59
C HIS A 40 -9.59 6.25 11.44
N SER A 41 -9.37 5.01 11.00
CA SER A 41 -9.93 4.47 9.75
C SER A 41 -11.01 3.40 9.92
N ASN A 42 -11.24 2.93 11.15
CA ASN A 42 -12.17 1.84 11.48
C ASN A 42 -11.87 0.52 10.72
N VAL A 43 -10.63 0.31 10.26
CA VAL A 43 -10.22 -0.89 9.52
C VAL A 43 -10.45 -2.19 10.26
N SER A 44 -10.41 -2.16 11.60
CA SER A 44 -10.71 -3.32 12.44
C SER A 44 -12.14 -3.84 12.32
N LEU A 45 -13.09 -3.02 11.87
CA LEU A 45 -14.50 -3.42 11.78
C LEU A 45 -14.81 -4.31 10.58
N PHE A 46 -13.96 -4.32 9.55
CA PHE A 46 -14.26 -4.96 8.27
C PHE A 46 -13.17 -5.92 7.76
N LEU A 47 -12.05 -6.03 8.47
CA LEU A 47 -10.98 -6.96 8.17
C LEU A 47 -11.02 -8.15 9.12
N SER A 48 -10.83 -9.36 8.59
CA SER A 48 -10.61 -10.57 9.38
C SER A 48 -9.32 -10.47 10.18
N LYS A 49 -9.22 -11.34 11.21
CA LYS A 49 -8.04 -11.45 12.06
C LYS A 49 -6.75 -11.63 11.26
N ASN A 50 -6.74 -12.52 10.26
CA ASN A 50 -5.55 -12.78 9.46
C ASN A 50 -5.10 -11.54 8.67
N MET A 51 -6.05 -10.77 8.14
CA MET A 51 -5.72 -9.52 7.45
C MET A 51 -5.22 -8.47 8.44
N LEU A 52 -5.84 -8.33 9.61
CA LEU A 52 -5.38 -7.42 10.66
C LEU A 52 -3.95 -7.74 11.13
N ASP A 53 -3.63 -9.03 11.29
CA ASP A 53 -2.27 -9.46 11.66
C ASP A 53 -1.24 -9.05 10.61
N VAL A 54 -1.58 -9.13 9.31
CA VAL A 54 -0.71 -8.67 8.22
C VAL A 54 -0.59 -7.15 8.18
N MET A 55 -1.69 -6.44 8.38
CA MET A 55 -1.69 -4.98 8.40
C MET A 55 -0.93 -4.42 9.61
N SER A 56 -0.91 -5.14 10.74
CA SER A 56 -0.04 -4.87 11.87
C SER A 56 1.44 -5.03 11.51
N GLN A 57 1.80 -6.12 10.82
CA GLN A 57 3.17 -6.29 10.30
C GLN A 57 3.56 -5.18 9.30
N LEU A 58 2.61 -4.74 8.47
CA LEU A 58 2.81 -3.61 7.55
C LEU A 58 3.08 -2.30 8.31
N SER A 59 2.41 -2.08 9.45
CA SER A 59 2.69 -0.94 10.34
C SER A 59 4.10 -0.99 10.92
N VAL A 60 4.55 -2.17 11.38
CA VAL A 60 5.93 -2.35 11.89
C VAL A 60 6.95 -2.09 10.77
N LEU A 61 6.70 -2.59 9.56
CA LEU A 61 7.55 -2.29 8.39
C LEU A 61 7.59 -0.78 8.11
N THR A 62 6.43 -0.12 8.13
CA THR A 62 6.31 1.32 7.87
C THR A 62 7.17 2.13 8.83
N VAL A 63 7.00 1.89 10.14
CA VAL A 63 7.80 2.55 11.18
C VAL A 63 9.29 2.21 11.05
N THR A 64 9.62 0.95 10.75
CA THR A 64 11.01 0.52 10.57
C THR A 64 11.69 1.32 9.46
N ILE A 65 11.02 1.51 8.31
CA ILE A 65 11.56 2.29 7.20
C ILE A 65 11.77 3.74 7.62
N ILE A 66 10.78 4.36 8.28
CA ILE A 66 10.86 5.75 8.75
C ILE A 66 12.05 5.92 9.71
N ARG A 67 12.15 5.06 10.73
CA ARG A 67 13.19 5.18 11.78
C ARG A 67 14.59 4.87 11.30
N GLU A 68 14.76 3.83 10.49
CA GLU A 68 16.08 3.52 9.95
C GLU A 68 16.55 4.60 8.98
N ARG A 69 15.62 5.32 8.33
CA ARG A 69 15.94 6.47 7.49
C ARG A 69 16.29 7.72 8.30
N GLU A 70 15.55 8.06 9.36
CA GLU A 70 15.87 9.17 10.27
C GLU A 70 17.28 9.06 10.87
N LYS A 71 17.76 7.83 11.09
CA LYS A 71 19.12 7.54 11.60
C LYS A 71 20.23 7.78 10.57
N MET A 72 19.90 7.91 9.29
CA MET A 72 20.86 8.17 8.24
C MET A 72 21.05 9.68 8.04
N ASN A 73 22.21 10.20 8.44
CA ASN A 73 22.59 11.58 8.13
C ASN A 73 22.50 11.86 6.61
N PRO A 74 21.97 13.03 6.20
CA PRO A 74 21.75 13.36 4.79
C PRO A 74 23.04 13.49 3.97
N THR A 75 24.20 13.60 4.60
CA THR A 75 25.48 13.94 3.97
C THR A 75 26.35 12.76 3.52
N SER A 76 26.04 11.49 3.86
CA SER A 76 26.95 10.38 3.47
C SER A 76 26.33 9.00 3.29
N LYS A 77 25.01 8.77 3.51
CA LYS A 77 24.45 7.41 3.60
C LYS A 77 23.09 7.20 2.93
N THR A 78 22.69 8.03 1.97
CA THR A 78 21.45 7.82 1.18
C THR A 78 21.45 6.52 0.35
N GLN A 79 22.58 5.81 0.27
CA GLN A 79 22.75 4.56 -0.48
C GLN A 79 22.55 3.28 0.35
N LEU A 80 22.51 3.32 1.68
CA LEU A 80 22.69 2.08 2.46
C LEU A 80 21.40 1.26 2.65
N LEU A 81 20.21 1.87 2.66
CA LEU A 81 18.92 1.15 2.51
C LEU A 81 18.46 1.09 1.04
N ARG A 82 18.81 2.12 0.26
CA ARG A 82 18.47 2.23 -1.16
C ARG A 82 19.33 1.27 -1.97
N GLY A 83 18.83 0.05 -2.18
CA GLY A 83 19.56 -1.02 -2.85
C GLY A 83 19.98 -2.15 -1.93
N ASP A 84 19.65 -2.09 -0.64
CA ASP A 84 19.89 -3.21 0.27
C ASP A 84 18.85 -4.31 0.04
N GLN A 85 19.23 -5.26 -0.82
CA GLN A 85 18.44 -6.45 -1.07
C GLN A 85 18.24 -7.29 0.20
N SER A 86 19.12 -7.16 1.21
CA SER A 86 18.98 -7.86 2.49
C SER A 86 17.83 -7.29 3.30
N PHE A 87 17.64 -5.96 3.33
CA PHE A 87 16.46 -5.34 3.94
C PHE A 87 15.16 -5.84 3.29
N ALA A 88 15.11 -5.85 1.95
CA ALA A 88 13.94 -6.36 1.22
C ALA A 88 13.68 -7.85 1.54
N GLY A 89 14.74 -8.66 1.58
CA GLY A 89 14.65 -10.08 1.93
C GLY A 89 14.14 -10.34 3.35
N LEU A 90 14.62 -9.56 4.32
CA LEU A 90 14.32 -9.77 5.74
C LEU A 90 13.00 -9.15 6.19
N CYS A 91 12.63 -7.99 5.63
CA CYS A 91 11.49 -7.19 6.11
C CYS A 91 10.30 -7.20 5.14
N VAL A 92 10.54 -7.21 3.83
CA VAL A 92 9.48 -7.02 2.83
C VAL A 92 8.91 -8.34 2.32
N TYR A 93 9.77 -9.30 1.99
CA TYR A 93 9.33 -10.60 1.43
C TYR A 93 8.50 -11.47 2.38
N PRO A 94 8.72 -11.47 3.71
CA PRO A 94 7.83 -12.19 4.63
C PRO A 94 6.39 -11.69 4.52
N ILE A 95 6.18 -10.37 4.56
CA ILE A 95 4.86 -9.74 4.46
C ILE A 95 4.24 -10.02 3.09
N LEU A 96 5.01 -9.87 2.00
CA LEU A 96 4.56 -10.19 0.65
C LEU A 96 4.08 -11.65 0.53
N SER A 97 4.84 -12.61 1.07
CA SER A 97 4.47 -14.02 1.06
C SER A 97 3.13 -14.25 1.77
N VAL A 98 2.89 -13.59 2.90
CA VAL A 98 1.62 -13.74 3.63
C VAL A 98 0.47 -13.10 2.84
N LEU A 99 0.64 -11.89 2.30
CA LEU A 99 -0.37 -11.22 1.46
C LEU A 99 -0.78 -12.04 0.23
N LEU A 100 0.17 -12.76 -0.37
CA LEU A 100 -0.09 -13.65 -1.49
C LEU A 100 -0.86 -14.92 -1.07
N LYS A 101 -0.58 -15.46 0.12
CA LYS A 101 -1.25 -16.66 0.65
C LYS A 101 -2.68 -16.38 1.14
N ILE A 102 -2.90 -15.25 1.81
CA ILE A 102 -4.21 -14.87 2.35
C ILE A 102 -5.26 -14.67 1.26
N GLN A 103 -4.85 -14.51 -0.01
CA GLN A 103 -5.77 -14.42 -1.13
C GLN A 103 -6.88 -15.49 -1.13
N ASN A 104 -6.56 -16.74 -0.77
CA ASN A 104 -7.54 -17.83 -0.75
C ASN A 104 -8.49 -17.78 0.47
N GLN A 105 -8.23 -16.87 1.40
CA GLN A 105 -8.96 -16.66 2.64
C GLN A 105 -9.74 -15.33 2.62
N ILE A 106 -9.73 -14.60 1.51
CA ILE A 106 -10.46 -13.33 1.39
C ILE A 106 -11.97 -13.59 1.36
N HIS A 107 -12.67 -13.04 2.34
CA HIS A 107 -14.10 -13.27 2.56
C HIS A 107 -14.98 -12.23 1.85
N ASN A 108 -14.48 -11.00 1.67
CA ASN A 108 -15.26 -9.90 1.13
C ASN A 108 -14.42 -8.94 0.26
N LYS A 109 -15.12 -8.04 -0.45
CA LYS A 109 -14.49 -7.09 -1.38
C LYS A 109 -13.59 -6.07 -0.66
N THR A 110 -13.92 -5.68 0.56
CA THR A 110 -13.14 -4.73 1.37
C THR A 110 -11.78 -5.32 1.78
N GLU A 111 -11.75 -6.59 2.12
CA GLU A 111 -10.50 -7.32 2.37
C GLU A 111 -9.66 -7.44 1.12
N GLU A 112 -10.28 -7.72 -0.04
CA GLU A 112 -9.53 -7.75 -1.32
C GLU A 112 -8.97 -6.36 -1.66
N LEU A 113 -9.74 -5.30 -1.42
CA LEU A 113 -9.29 -3.92 -1.59
C LEU A 113 -8.08 -3.62 -0.69
N CYS A 114 -8.17 -3.98 0.59
CA CYS A 114 -7.07 -3.82 1.55
C CYS A 114 -5.82 -4.59 1.12
N ARG A 115 -6.00 -5.85 0.70
CA ARG A 115 -4.91 -6.71 0.21
C ARG A 115 -4.24 -6.12 -1.01
N ILE A 116 -5.00 -5.64 -1.99
CA ILE A 116 -4.46 -5.00 -3.19
C ILE A 116 -3.69 -3.73 -2.82
N GLY A 117 -4.24 -2.87 -1.95
CA GLY A 117 -3.55 -1.67 -1.48
C GLY A 117 -2.23 -2.00 -0.77
N ALA A 118 -2.21 -3.01 0.10
CA ALA A 118 -1.00 -3.49 0.76
C ALA A 118 0.03 -4.03 -0.24
N LEU A 119 -0.40 -4.76 -1.28
CA LEU A 119 0.49 -5.24 -2.34
C LEU A 119 1.08 -4.10 -3.17
N LEU A 120 0.31 -3.03 -3.44
CA LEU A 120 0.79 -1.83 -4.13
C LEU A 120 1.78 -1.05 -3.26
N PHE A 121 1.49 -0.87 -1.96
CA PHE A 121 2.43 -0.30 -0.99
C PHE A 121 3.76 -1.08 -1.00
N ILE A 122 3.70 -2.41 -0.87
CA ILE A 122 4.87 -3.29 -0.91
C ILE A 122 5.61 -3.18 -2.25
N ALA A 123 4.90 -3.06 -3.37
CA ALA A 123 5.51 -2.88 -4.68
C ALA A 123 6.36 -1.60 -4.73
N GLN A 124 5.88 -0.49 -4.16
CA GLN A 124 6.64 0.75 -4.10
C GLN A 124 7.84 0.67 -3.15
N VAL A 125 7.67 0.07 -1.97
CA VAL A 125 8.76 -0.18 -1.02
C VAL A 125 9.87 -1.03 -1.68
N LYS A 126 9.50 -2.07 -2.44
CA LYS A 126 10.45 -2.90 -3.19
C LYS A 126 11.27 -2.09 -4.19
N ARG A 127 10.62 -1.23 -4.99
CA ARG A 127 11.30 -0.36 -5.96
C ARG A 127 12.29 0.56 -5.25
N TRP A 128 11.90 1.12 -4.11
CA TRP A 128 12.77 1.96 -3.29
C TRP A 128 13.98 1.22 -2.73
N CYS A 129 13.81 -0.05 -2.35
CA CYS A 129 14.91 -0.95 -1.96
C CYS A 129 15.79 -1.38 -3.16
N GLY A 130 15.56 -0.87 -4.37
CA GLY A 130 16.33 -1.22 -5.57
C GLY A 130 15.94 -2.56 -6.22
N VAL A 131 14.83 -3.18 -5.79
CA VAL A 131 14.32 -4.40 -6.44
C VAL A 131 13.57 -4.01 -7.71
N ILE A 132 14.11 -4.37 -8.87
CA ILE A 132 13.50 -4.15 -10.19
C ILE A 132 13.72 -5.37 -11.09
N PRO A 133 12.75 -5.72 -11.97
CA PRO A 133 11.46 -5.05 -12.18
C PRO A 133 10.38 -5.44 -11.16
N VAL A 134 9.43 -4.53 -10.88
CA VAL A 134 8.23 -4.81 -10.06
C VAL A 134 6.97 -4.55 -10.90
N ILE A 135 6.31 -5.64 -11.29
CA ILE A 135 5.15 -5.65 -12.17
C ILE A 135 3.87 -5.47 -11.35
N THR A 136 3.17 -4.35 -11.54
CA THR A 136 1.91 -4.01 -10.85
C THR A 136 0.67 -4.14 -11.73
N LYS A 137 0.82 -4.43 -13.03
CA LYS A 137 -0.28 -4.53 -14.01
C LYS A 137 -1.43 -5.45 -13.57
N VAL A 138 -1.10 -6.60 -12.97
CA VAL A 138 -2.12 -7.55 -12.48
C VAL A 138 -2.90 -6.97 -11.30
N LEU A 139 -2.24 -6.25 -10.39
CA LEU A 139 -2.89 -5.59 -9.26
C LEU A 139 -3.81 -4.47 -9.75
N MET A 140 -3.35 -3.67 -10.72
CA MET A 140 -4.15 -2.61 -11.35
C MET A 140 -5.39 -3.16 -12.05
N ALA A 141 -5.25 -4.23 -12.83
CA ALA A 141 -6.38 -4.89 -13.50
C ALA A 141 -7.41 -5.42 -12.51
N LYS A 142 -6.96 -6.02 -11.40
CA LYS A 142 -7.86 -6.47 -10.32
C LYS A 142 -8.56 -5.32 -9.65
N LEU A 143 -7.85 -4.24 -9.31
CA LEU A 143 -8.42 -3.08 -8.66
C LEU A 143 -9.50 -2.45 -9.55
N ARG A 144 -9.20 -2.26 -10.84
CA ARG A 144 -10.17 -1.83 -11.86
C ARG A 144 -11.41 -2.69 -11.84
N ARG A 145 -11.26 -4.01 -11.93
CA ARG A 145 -12.41 -4.93 -11.93
C ARG A 145 -13.20 -4.89 -10.61
N LEU A 146 -12.51 -4.74 -9.48
CA LEU A 146 -13.11 -4.63 -8.16
C LEU A 146 -14.00 -3.37 -8.05
N LEU A 147 -13.56 -2.26 -8.66
CA LEU A 147 -14.25 -0.97 -8.61
C LEU A 147 -15.22 -0.71 -9.78
N LYS A 148 -15.12 -1.45 -10.89
CA LYS A 148 -15.89 -1.23 -12.15
C LYS A 148 -17.41 -1.27 -11.98
N ASN A 149 -17.93 -1.98 -10.99
CA ASN A 149 -19.36 -2.30 -10.89
C ASN A 149 -20.12 -1.54 -9.80
N GLU A 150 -19.51 -0.57 -9.10
CA GLU A 150 -20.08 -0.08 -7.84
C GLU A 150 -19.96 1.44 -7.64
N CYS A 151 -20.84 2.19 -8.29
CA CYS A 151 -21.04 3.62 -8.01
C CYS A 151 -21.79 3.89 -6.69
N SER A 152 -22.36 2.88 -6.00
CA SER A 152 -23.21 3.11 -4.81
C SER A 152 -23.07 2.09 -3.66
N VAL A 153 -22.17 1.10 -3.76
CA VAL A 153 -22.14 -0.06 -2.82
C VAL A 153 -21.04 0.04 -1.76
N TRP A 154 -20.06 0.94 -1.94
CA TRP A 154 -18.98 1.09 -0.96
C TRP A 154 -19.45 1.95 0.20
N ASP A 155 -19.56 1.30 1.36
CA ASP A 155 -19.85 1.93 2.63
C ASP A 155 -18.91 3.12 2.88
N VAL A 156 -19.45 4.24 3.36
CA VAL A 156 -18.70 5.44 3.77
C VAL A 156 -17.55 5.06 4.73
N ARG A 157 -17.74 4.02 5.55
CA ARG A 157 -16.72 3.48 6.46
C ARG A 157 -15.48 2.93 5.73
N VAL A 158 -15.61 2.52 4.46
CA VAL A 158 -14.51 1.97 3.64
C VAL A 158 -13.85 3.05 2.77
N LYS A 159 -14.43 4.25 2.69
CA LYS A 159 -13.94 5.36 1.83
C LYS A 159 -12.45 5.65 2.04
N LYS A 160 -11.99 5.72 3.29
CA LYS A 160 -10.57 5.98 3.62
C LYS A 160 -9.64 4.90 3.08
N LEU A 161 -9.99 3.62 3.25
CA LEU A 161 -9.22 2.50 2.73
C LEU A 161 -9.21 2.50 1.19
N ARG A 162 -10.34 2.84 0.58
CA ARG A 162 -10.46 2.95 -0.88
C ARG A 162 -9.57 4.06 -1.43
N LEU A 163 -9.65 5.26 -0.85
CA LEU A 163 -8.78 6.38 -1.23
C LEU A 163 -7.31 6.03 -1.04
N TRP A 164 -6.93 5.45 0.10
CA TRP A 164 -5.55 4.99 0.32
C TRP A 164 -5.11 4.00 -0.75
N THR A 165 -5.95 3.02 -1.09
CA THR A 165 -5.64 2.03 -2.13
C THR A 165 -5.46 2.68 -3.51
N LEU A 166 -6.29 3.67 -3.86
CA LEU A 166 -6.17 4.42 -5.11
C LEU A 166 -4.91 5.28 -5.14
N VAL A 167 -4.54 5.92 -4.04
CA VAL A 167 -3.27 6.68 -3.95
C VAL A 167 -2.08 5.74 -4.11
N MET A 168 -2.08 4.57 -3.46
CA MET A 168 -1.05 3.54 -3.68
C MET A 168 -1.01 3.07 -5.14
N ALA A 169 -2.16 2.94 -5.79
CA ALA A 169 -2.26 2.59 -7.22
C ALA A 169 -1.64 3.69 -8.11
N GLY A 170 -1.96 4.96 -7.86
CA GLY A 170 -1.40 6.09 -8.61
C GLY A 170 0.11 6.22 -8.42
N CYS A 171 0.60 6.06 -7.18
CA CYS A 171 2.03 6.04 -6.88
C CYS A 171 2.79 4.90 -7.56
N THR A 172 2.09 3.81 -7.92
CA THR A 172 2.70 2.63 -8.53
C THR A 172 2.42 2.46 -10.02
N ALA A 173 1.57 3.32 -10.59
CA ALA A 173 1.19 3.31 -11.99
C ALA A 173 2.42 3.52 -12.89
N THR A 174 2.52 2.69 -13.93
CA THR A 174 3.67 2.67 -14.84
C THR A 174 3.32 3.13 -16.25
N THR A 175 2.03 3.26 -16.55
CA THR A 175 1.50 3.65 -17.85
C THR A 175 0.57 4.85 -17.73
N ASP A 176 0.43 5.63 -18.80
CA ASP A 176 -0.51 6.77 -18.83
C ASP A 176 -1.96 6.33 -18.62
N ASP A 177 -2.36 5.19 -19.20
CA ASP A 177 -3.69 4.62 -18.99
C ASP A 177 -3.95 4.29 -17.52
N GLU A 178 -2.99 3.68 -16.83
CA GLU A 178 -3.07 3.41 -15.38
C GLU A 178 -3.23 4.69 -14.57
N ARG A 179 -2.42 5.73 -14.86
CA ARG A 179 -2.48 7.03 -14.20
C ARG A 179 -3.83 7.72 -14.41
N ALA A 180 -4.24 7.87 -15.67
CA ALA A 180 -5.50 8.53 -16.04
C ALA A 180 -6.70 7.87 -15.33
N TRP A 181 -6.76 6.53 -15.36
CA TRP A 181 -7.82 5.82 -14.66
C TRP A 181 -7.83 6.05 -13.13
N VAL A 182 -6.65 6.09 -12.48
CA VAL A 182 -6.58 6.39 -11.04
C VAL A 182 -7.09 7.79 -10.78
N ILE A 183 -6.63 8.78 -11.55
CA ILE A 183 -7.01 10.19 -11.40
C ILE A 183 -8.51 10.38 -11.56
N GLU A 184 -9.11 9.82 -12.61
CA GLU A 184 -10.56 9.85 -12.82
C GLU A 184 -11.31 9.21 -11.65
N THR A 185 -10.80 8.08 -11.13
CA THR A 185 -11.44 7.37 -10.02
C THR A 185 -11.31 8.14 -8.71
N VAL A 186 -10.16 8.75 -8.43
CA VAL A 186 -9.94 9.59 -7.25
C VAL A 186 -10.82 10.85 -7.32
N LYS A 187 -10.84 11.56 -8.46
CA LYS A 187 -11.69 12.76 -8.69
C LYS A 187 -13.15 12.47 -8.38
N ARG A 188 -13.64 11.27 -8.72
CA ARG A 188 -15.01 10.85 -8.43
C ARG A 188 -15.28 10.49 -6.97
N ASP A 189 -14.25 10.01 -6.25
CA ASP A 189 -14.39 9.51 -4.89
C ASP A 189 -14.15 10.59 -3.84
N ILE A 190 -13.35 11.61 -4.14
CA ILE A 190 -13.09 12.72 -3.23
C ILE A 190 -14.21 13.75 -3.27
N SER A 191 -14.61 14.22 -2.10
CA SER A 191 -15.52 15.37 -1.97
C SER A 191 -14.80 16.64 -1.54
N ASP A 192 -13.64 16.47 -0.91
CA ASP A 192 -12.78 17.54 -0.40
C ASP A 192 -11.32 17.09 -0.45
N TRP A 193 -10.40 18.03 -0.70
CA TRP A 193 -8.97 17.77 -0.79
C TRP A 193 -8.37 17.31 0.54
N THR A 194 -8.98 17.69 1.67
CA THR A 194 -8.53 17.19 2.98
C THR A 194 -8.69 15.67 3.12
N GLU A 195 -9.51 15.03 2.27
CA GLU A 195 -9.64 13.57 2.23
C GLU A 195 -8.36 12.90 1.70
N LEU A 196 -7.65 13.53 0.76
CA LEU A 196 -6.35 13.05 0.29
C LEU A 196 -5.27 13.21 1.36
N GLU A 197 -5.27 14.33 2.09
CA GLU A 197 -4.36 14.52 3.22
C GLU A 197 -4.59 13.49 4.34
N ASN A 198 -5.84 13.04 4.54
CA ASN A 198 -6.15 11.98 5.49
C ASN A 198 -5.55 10.62 5.11
N VAL A 199 -5.16 10.40 3.86
CA VAL A 199 -4.46 9.17 3.42
C VAL A 199 -3.10 9.05 4.13
N LYS A 200 -2.45 10.17 4.46
CA LYS A 200 -1.18 10.19 5.20
C LYS A 200 -1.29 9.67 6.64
N LYS A 201 -2.53 9.61 7.18
CA LYS A 201 -2.83 9.02 8.50
C LYS A 201 -3.02 7.50 8.45
N MET A 202 -2.89 6.88 7.27
CA MET A 202 -2.85 5.43 7.08
C MET A 202 -1.39 4.98 6.88
N TRP A 203 -1.14 3.79 6.33
CA TRP A 203 0.22 3.33 6.03
C TRP A 203 0.88 4.23 4.99
N TRP A 204 1.73 5.14 5.46
CA TRP A 204 2.32 6.21 4.67
C TRP A 204 3.77 6.44 5.05
N ILE A 205 4.58 6.72 4.03
CA ILE A 205 6.00 7.06 4.14
C ILE A 205 6.20 8.22 3.16
N ASP A 206 6.40 9.43 3.69
CA ASP A 206 6.42 10.67 2.90
C ASP A 206 7.32 10.53 1.68
N GLU A 207 8.49 9.95 1.84
CA GLU A 207 9.49 9.99 0.79
C GLU A 207 9.31 8.90 -0.27
N LEU A 208 8.36 7.99 -0.05
CA LEU A 208 7.93 7.01 -1.06
C LEU A 208 6.74 7.52 -1.87
N PHE A 209 5.83 8.25 -1.23
CA PHE A 209 4.50 8.48 -1.76
C PHE A 209 4.14 9.95 -1.96
N GLN A 210 4.86 10.91 -1.34
CA GLN A 210 4.55 12.34 -1.45
C GLN A 210 4.59 12.82 -2.91
N VAL A 211 5.61 12.44 -3.68
CA VAL A 211 5.70 12.80 -5.10
C VAL A 211 4.54 12.22 -5.90
N GLY A 212 4.18 10.96 -5.64
CA GLY A 212 3.07 10.32 -6.33
C GLY A 212 1.72 10.97 -6.00
N LEU A 213 1.51 11.37 -4.74
CA LEU A 213 0.31 12.09 -4.34
C LEU A 213 0.24 13.50 -4.95
N SER A 214 1.34 14.26 -4.94
CA SER A 214 1.38 15.58 -5.55
C SER A 214 1.10 15.53 -7.05
N ASN A 215 1.62 14.51 -7.77
CA ASN A 215 1.28 14.32 -9.18
C ASN A 215 -0.22 14.03 -9.38
N ILE A 216 -0.84 13.23 -8.51
CA ILE A 216 -2.29 12.97 -8.56
C ILE A 216 -3.08 14.28 -8.32
N GLU A 217 -2.68 15.08 -7.34
CA GLU A 217 -3.31 16.36 -7.03
C GLU A 217 -3.20 17.36 -8.19
N GLU A 218 -1.99 17.54 -8.74
CA GLU A 218 -1.73 18.41 -9.89
C GLU A 218 -2.55 18.00 -11.11
N GLU A 219 -2.59 16.71 -11.45
CA GLU A 219 -3.36 16.23 -12.59
C GLU A 219 -4.88 16.42 -12.37
N ILE A 220 -5.41 16.17 -11.17
CA ILE A 220 -6.82 16.42 -10.87
C ILE A 220 -7.15 17.92 -11.01
N HIS A 221 -6.26 18.82 -10.58
CA HIS A 221 -6.44 20.27 -10.73
C HIS A 221 -6.50 20.68 -12.21
N LEU A 222 -5.60 20.16 -13.04
CA LEU A 222 -5.62 20.43 -14.49
C LEU A 222 -6.93 19.99 -15.16
N PHE A 223 -7.53 18.88 -14.70
CA PHE A 223 -8.83 18.42 -15.19
C PHE A 223 -10.03 19.24 -14.68
N GLN A 224 -9.86 20.14 -13.71
CA GLN A 224 -10.94 21.03 -13.25
C GLN A 224 -10.97 22.36 -14.03
N GLU A 225 -9.85 22.79 -14.60
CA GLU A 225 -9.77 24.01 -15.39
C GLU A 225 -10.27 23.85 -16.84
N ILE A 226 -10.45 22.60 -17.30
CA ILE A 226 -10.79 22.26 -18.70
C ILE A 226 -12.30 21.97 -18.89
N ASP A 227 -13.07 21.76 -17.82
CA ASP A 227 -14.53 21.55 -17.85
C ASP A 227 -15.29 22.82 -17.37
N PRO A 228 -15.68 23.75 -18.27
CA PRO A 228 -16.58 24.87 -17.96
C PRO A 228 -18.05 24.49 -17.81
#